data_AF-A0A6V7W420-F1
#
_entry.id   AF-A0A6V7W420-F1
#
_cell.length_a   1.000
_cell.length_b   1.000
_cell.length_c   1.000
_cell.angle_alpha   90.00
_cell.angle_beta   90.00
_cell.angle_gamma   90.00
#
_symmetry.space_group_name_H-M   'P 1'
#
loop_
_entity.id
_entity.type
_entity.pdbx_description
1 polymer ?
#
loop_
_entity_poly.entity_id
_entity_poly.type
_entity_poly.pdbx_seq_one_letter_code
_entity_poly.pdbx_strand_id
1 'polypeptide(L)'
;MKKVFLLNILLIFLLKNINGDGDNTNQGDNSPPSPADAPPTEGSDSPFCSNSDVDSSCSGFGTGTNVPQAVCVPILAYEPSKVFLTWTQPDVADDVVGYNVYKDGQLLGNSKNNSMQNSVVGRYFDTFLKEEPEFYPKILFNTFWVKGLKPKTKYTFTVRSVLSNGEESEDSKPLVVTTPTNYKKIVDISKVGAVGDGKTMNTKAIQDAINNCATGSLSPYDCKIRIPRGTFLTGSLTLKSNMTLELASGAVLLGSPNSNDYPMIPRLNMPSALINVIDPLHSQNLRIVSSGGIIDNNGWKRDTTIIDEIGNPLPHYVKGSAQTVKQNGVLAASQVTSKDKYGSARSKMLLLLGITNLHIGGTNLTLRNPSMITMAIGNSRNISVINTRFTTFDINNGDGIDLGDASNVQILSNFMTLEMML
;
A
#
# COMPACT_ATOMS: atom_id res chain seq x y z
N MET A 1 -8.21 31.22 1.01
CA MET A 1 -7.89 29.90 1.61
C MET A 1 -8.63 28.84 0.79
N LYS A 2 -7.93 28.18 -0.15
CA LYS A 2 -8.50 27.01 -0.83
C LYS A 2 -8.45 25.87 0.18
N LYS A 3 -9.60 25.50 0.75
CA LYS A 3 -9.72 24.35 1.65
C LYS A 3 -9.31 23.11 0.86
N VAL A 4 -8.31 22.38 1.34
CA VAL A 4 -8.04 21.02 0.87
C VAL A 4 -9.25 20.22 1.33
N PHE A 5 -10.14 19.88 0.39
CA PHE A 5 -11.21 18.94 0.69
C PHE A 5 -10.54 17.59 0.94
N LEU A 6 -10.53 17.13 2.20
CA LEU A 6 -10.42 15.71 2.46
C LEU A 6 -11.70 15.07 1.95
N LEU A 7 -11.69 14.68 0.69
CA LEU A 7 -12.53 13.58 0.28
C LEU A 7 -11.92 12.35 0.94
N ASN A 8 -12.41 12.02 2.14
CA ASN A 8 -12.26 10.69 2.72
C ASN A 8 -12.98 9.72 1.79
N ILE A 9 -12.31 9.37 0.71
CA ILE A 9 -12.58 8.15 -0.01
C ILE A 9 -12.09 7.03 0.92
N LEU A 10 -12.96 6.61 1.83
CA LEU A 10 -13.08 5.18 2.09
C LEU A 10 -13.81 4.60 0.87
N LEU A 11 -13.16 4.58 -0.30
CA LEU A 11 -13.58 3.65 -1.35
C LEU A 11 -13.12 2.29 -0.86
N ILE A 12 -14.03 1.58 -0.21
CA ILE A 12 -14.12 0.16 -0.47
C ILE A 12 -14.65 0.06 -1.91
N PHE A 13 -13.77 0.15 -2.90
CA PHE A 13 -14.08 -0.41 -4.19
C PHE A 13 -13.96 -1.93 -4.04
N LEU A 14 -15.09 -2.60 -3.81
CA LEU A 14 -15.26 -3.92 -4.38
C LEU A 14 -15.43 -3.70 -5.88
N LEU A 15 -14.31 -3.74 -6.61
CA LEU A 15 -14.36 -3.87 -8.05
C LEU A 15 -14.99 -5.24 -8.34
N LYS A 16 -16.31 -5.24 -8.61
CA LYS A 16 -16.89 -6.25 -9.49
C LYS A 16 -16.15 -6.14 -10.82
N ASN A 17 -15.67 -7.28 -11.31
CA ASN A 17 -15.02 -7.47 -12.61
C ASN A 17 -15.32 -6.34 -13.60
N ILE A 18 -14.38 -5.40 -13.76
CA ILE A 18 -14.35 -4.56 -14.94
C ILE A 18 -13.66 -5.42 -16.00
N ASN A 19 -14.45 -6.25 -16.68
CA ASN A 19 -14.05 -6.72 -18.01
C ASN A 19 -14.06 -5.46 -18.89
N GLY A 20 -12.87 -4.97 -19.23
CA GLY A 20 -12.75 -3.96 -20.27
C GLY A 20 -13.22 -4.57 -21.59
N ASP A 21 -14.31 -4.04 -22.14
CA ASP A 21 -14.63 -4.19 -23.56
C ASP A 21 -13.55 -3.45 -24.37
N GLY A 22 -12.44 -4.14 -24.58
CA GLY A 22 -11.42 -3.82 -25.56
C GLY A 22 -11.57 -4.79 -26.73
N ASP A 23 -12.09 -4.27 -27.83
CA ASP A 23 -12.15 -4.92 -29.14
C ASP A 23 -10.79 -5.58 -29.47
N ASN A 24 -10.75 -6.91 -29.45
CA ASN A 24 -9.56 -7.69 -29.75
C ASN A 24 -9.92 -8.82 -30.72
N THR A 25 -9.48 -8.63 -31.95
CA THR A 25 -9.41 -9.65 -32.99
C THR A 25 -8.66 -10.88 -32.47
N ASN A 26 -9.39 -11.99 -32.35
CA ASN A 26 -8.88 -13.31 -31.96
C ASN A 26 -7.73 -13.79 -32.86
N GLN A 27 -6.57 -14.02 -32.27
CA GLN A 27 -5.73 -15.18 -32.60
C GLN A 27 -5.35 -15.88 -31.30
N GLY A 28 -5.92 -17.08 -31.11
CA GLY A 28 -5.80 -17.87 -29.90
C GLY A 28 -4.46 -18.57 -29.77
N ASP A 29 -3.92 -18.56 -28.56
CA ASP A 29 -2.91 -19.50 -28.10
C ASP A 29 -3.59 -20.51 -27.15
N ASN A 30 -3.79 -21.74 -27.65
CA ASN A 30 -4.36 -22.86 -26.91
C ASN A 30 -3.24 -23.62 -26.17
N SER A 31 -2.66 -23.00 -25.17
CA SER A 31 -1.71 -23.66 -24.26
C SER A 31 -2.38 -23.90 -22.90
N PRO A 32 -2.50 -25.16 -22.41
CA PRO A 32 -3.10 -25.44 -21.11
C PRO A 32 -2.24 -24.87 -19.96
N PRO A 33 -2.86 -24.40 -18.86
CA PRO A 33 -2.13 -23.83 -17.73
C PRO A 33 -1.21 -24.87 -17.08
N SER A 34 -0.02 -24.41 -16.68
CA SER A 34 1.00 -25.21 -16.00
C SER A 34 0.53 -25.60 -14.59
N PRO A 35 0.88 -26.78 -14.05
CA PRO A 35 0.46 -27.23 -12.71
C PRO A 35 0.88 -26.33 -11.52
N ALA A 36 1.65 -25.26 -11.77
CA ALA A 36 2.02 -24.24 -10.79
C ALA A 36 0.94 -23.15 -10.58
N ASP A 37 -0.13 -23.17 -11.38
CA ASP A 37 -1.26 -22.22 -11.29
C ASP A 37 -2.43 -22.71 -10.42
N ALA A 38 -2.26 -23.82 -9.70
CA ALA A 38 -3.25 -24.23 -8.71
C ALA A 38 -3.32 -23.16 -7.60
N PRO A 39 -4.49 -22.54 -7.35
CA PRO A 39 -4.66 -21.72 -6.17
C PRO A 39 -4.27 -22.55 -4.93
N PRO A 40 -3.61 -21.97 -3.92
CA PRO A 40 -3.55 -22.65 -2.63
C PRO A 40 -4.99 -23.00 -2.27
N THR A 41 -5.23 -24.28 -2.00
CA THR A 41 -6.55 -24.84 -1.70
C THR A 41 -7.34 -23.84 -0.87
N GLU A 42 -8.42 -23.30 -1.45
CA GLU A 42 -9.40 -22.43 -0.77
C GLU A 42 -10.07 -23.25 0.33
N GLY A 43 -9.36 -23.39 1.45
CA GLY A 43 -9.90 -23.88 2.71
C GLY A 43 -10.34 -22.67 3.53
N SER A 44 -11.55 -22.75 4.08
CA SER A 44 -12.22 -21.77 4.94
C SER A 44 -11.53 -21.45 6.29
N ASP A 45 -10.23 -21.78 6.40
CA ASP A 45 -9.38 -21.68 7.57
C ASP A 45 -8.13 -20.80 7.34
N SER A 46 -7.97 -20.20 6.16
CA SER A 46 -6.92 -19.20 5.94
C SER A 46 -7.17 -17.98 6.84
N PRO A 47 -6.15 -17.48 7.56
CA PRO A 47 -6.31 -16.24 8.33
C PRO A 47 -6.30 -15.00 7.45
N PHE A 48 -6.05 -15.14 6.15
CA PHE A 48 -5.90 -14.02 5.22
C PHE A 48 -7.19 -13.70 4.47
N CYS A 49 -7.42 -12.41 4.25
CA CYS A 49 -8.59 -11.93 3.53
C CYS A 49 -8.64 -12.49 2.09
N SER A 50 -9.82 -12.96 1.70
CA SER A 50 -10.14 -13.56 0.41
C SER A 50 -11.38 -12.92 -0.21
N ASN A 51 -11.59 -13.13 -1.51
CA ASN A 51 -12.78 -12.61 -2.19
C ASN A 51 -14.09 -13.23 -1.64
N SER A 52 -14.05 -14.48 -1.17
CA SER A 52 -15.20 -15.17 -0.57
C SER A 52 -15.63 -14.57 0.77
N ASP A 53 -14.75 -13.88 1.48
CA ASP A 53 -15.06 -13.24 2.76
C ASP A 53 -15.98 -12.02 2.61
N VAL A 54 -16.20 -11.56 1.37
CA VAL A 54 -17.02 -10.38 1.07
C VAL A 54 -18.38 -10.75 0.46
N ASP A 55 -18.51 -11.96 -0.10
CA ASP A 55 -19.70 -12.41 -0.83
C ASP A 55 -20.79 -13.00 0.11
N SER A 56 -20.46 -13.24 1.38
CA SER A 56 -21.41 -13.73 2.38
C SER A 56 -22.43 -12.67 2.83
N SER A 57 -22.28 -11.40 2.45
CA SER A 57 -23.26 -10.34 2.77
C SER A 57 -24.45 -10.27 1.82
N CYS A 58 -24.52 -11.11 0.77
CA CYS A 58 -25.60 -11.07 -0.22
C CYS A 58 -26.39 -12.37 -0.38
N SER A 59 -26.12 -13.41 0.43
CA SER A 59 -26.80 -14.70 0.30
C SER A 59 -27.31 -15.25 1.64
N GLY A 60 -28.41 -14.67 2.12
CA GLY A 60 -29.22 -15.32 3.15
C GLY A 60 -30.14 -14.36 3.88
N PHE A 61 -31.45 -14.56 3.76
CA PHE A 61 -32.45 -14.02 4.68
C PHE A 61 -32.32 -14.73 6.05
N GLY A 62 -31.20 -14.51 6.74
CA GLY A 62 -31.01 -14.84 8.14
C GLY A 62 -31.44 -13.64 9.01
N THR A 63 -31.85 -13.90 10.24
CA THR A 63 -32.00 -12.87 11.27
C THR A 63 -30.64 -12.21 11.48
N GLY A 64 -30.44 -11.02 10.94
CA GLY A 64 -29.15 -10.33 10.96
C GLY A 64 -28.59 -10.19 12.39
N THR A 65 -27.27 -10.27 12.52
CA THR A 65 -26.59 -10.15 13.82
C THR A 65 -25.87 -8.81 13.91
N ASN A 66 -25.64 -8.32 15.14
CA ASN A 66 -24.74 -7.21 15.40
C ASN A 66 -23.27 -7.66 15.52
N VAL A 67 -22.95 -8.91 15.16
CA VAL A 67 -21.61 -9.51 15.31
C VAL A 67 -20.74 -9.18 14.09
N PRO A 68 -19.50 -8.71 14.25
CA PRO A 68 -18.58 -8.45 13.14
C PRO A 68 -18.32 -9.71 12.31
N GLN A 69 -18.29 -9.55 10.99
CA GLN A 69 -18.10 -10.66 10.04
C GLN A 69 -16.69 -10.61 9.43
N ALA A 70 -16.26 -11.72 8.83
CA ALA A 70 -15.04 -11.79 8.02
C ALA A 70 -13.77 -11.18 8.68
N VAL A 71 -13.53 -11.47 9.97
CA VAL A 71 -12.31 -11.03 10.64
C VAL A 71 -11.11 -11.73 9.99
N CYS A 72 -10.20 -10.96 9.40
CA CYS A 72 -9.06 -11.47 8.64
C CYS A 72 -7.81 -10.58 8.76
N VAL A 73 -6.67 -11.11 8.33
CA VAL A 73 -5.40 -10.40 8.15
C VAL A 73 -5.25 -10.06 6.67
N PRO A 74 -5.14 -8.79 6.26
CA PRO A 74 -4.82 -8.47 4.87
C PRO A 74 -3.48 -9.10 4.46
N ILE A 75 -3.35 -9.41 3.17
CA ILE A 75 -2.23 -10.21 2.66
C ILE A 75 -0.89 -9.60 3.07
N LEU A 76 -0.06 -10.40 3.76
CA LEU A 76 1.27 -10.02 4.26
C LEU A 76 1.32 -8.79 5.21
N ALA A 77 0.18 -8.37 5.75
CA ALA A 77 0.05 -7.28 6.72
C ALA A 77 0.36 -7.73 8.17
N TYR A 78 1.42 -8.49 8.34
CA TYR A 78 1.86 -9.04 9.61
C TYR A 78 3.38 -9.09 9.69
N GLU A 79 3.91 -9.24 10.90
CA GLU A 79 5.33 -9.28 11.23
C GLU A 79 5.54 -10.15 12.48
N PRO A 80 6.79 -10.49 12.84
CA PRO A 80 7.05 -11.34 14.01
C PRO A 80 6.47 -10.78 15.31
N SER A 81 6.30 -9.45 15.41
CA SER A 81 5.82 -8.76 16.61
C SER A 81 4.52 -7.96 16.43
N LYS A 82 3.88 -7.99 15.26
CA LYS A 82 2.63 -7.26 15.02
C LYS A 82 1.78 -7.88 13.91
N VAL A 83 0.46 -7.70 13.98
CA VAL A 83 -0.51 -8.15 12.98
C VAL A 83 -1.51 -7.03 12.75
N PHE A 84 -1.91 -6.81 11.50
CA PHE A 84 -3.02 -5.93 11.15
C PHE A 84 -4.30 -6.76 10.95
N LEU A 85 -5.37 -6.40 11.64
CA LEU A 85 -6.67 -7.02 11.53
C LEU A 85 -7.63 -6.07 10.80
N THR A 86 -8.54 -6.65 10.01
CA THR A 86 -9.70 -5.98 9.43
C THR A 86 -10.91 -6.90 9.46
N TRP A 87 -12.12 -6.34 9.36
CA TRP A 87 -13.37 -7.08 9.35
C TRP A 87 -14.47 -6.30 8.61
N THR A 88 -15.51 -6.99 8.18
CA THR A 88 -16.71 -6.34 7.63
C THR A 88 -17.66 -5.93 8.75
N GLN A 89 -18.47 -4.91 8.49
CA GLN A 89 -19.51 -4.49 9.42
C GLN A 89 -20.54 -5.63 9.61
N PRO A 90 -21.21 -5.69 10.77
CA PRO A 90 -22.30 -6.63 10.99
C PRO A 90 -23.48 -6.35 10.05
N ASP A 91 -24.35 -7.34 9.87
CA ASP A 91 -25.57 -7.21 9.07
C ASP A 91 -26.53 -6.16 9.65
N VAL A 92 -26.53 -6.01 10.99
CA VAL A 92 -27.28 -5.00 11.72
C VAL A 92 -26.30 -4.07 12.43
N ALA A 93 -26.09 -2.87 11.87
CA ALA A 93 -25.05 -1.94 12.30
C ALA A 93 -25.57 -0.58 12.85
N ASP A 94 -26.88 -0.33 12.83
CA ASP A 94 -27.46 0.98 13.18
C ASP A 94 -27.01 1.48 14.57
N ASP A 95 -27.11 0.62 15.57
CA ASP A 95 -26.71 0.92 16.95
C ASP A 95 -25.20 0.70 17.23
N VAL A 96 -24.43 0.19 16.27
CA VAL A 96 -23.00 -0.11 16.49
C VAL A 96 -22.18 1.16 16.44
N VAL A 97 -21.57 1.56 17.55
CA VAL A 97 -20.77 2.79 17.69
C VAL A 97 -19.26 2.56 17.61
N GLY A 98 -18.81 1.31 17.59
CA GLY A 98 -17.41 0.97 17.45
C GLY A 98 -17.16 -0.53 17.59
N TYR A 99 -15.89 -0.90 17.76
CA TYR A 99 -15.48 -2.29 17.94
C TYR A 99 -14.39 -2.41 19.00
N ASN A 100 -14.44 -3.52 19.74
CA ASN A 100 -13.39 -3.95 20.65
C ASN A 100 -12.76 -5.24 20.14
N VAL A 101 -11.43 -5.32 20.25
CA VAL A 101 -10.64 -6.46 19.77
C VAL A 101 -10.08 -7.22 20.96
N TYR A 102 -10.18 -8.53 20.89
CA TYR A 102 -9.74 -9.46 21.92
C TYR A 102 -8.62 -10.37 21.38
N LYS A 103 -7.68 -10.72 22.25
CA LYS A 103 -6.61 -11.68 21.98
C LYS A 103 -6.60 -12.73 23.07
N ASP A 104 -6.78 -13.99 22.68
CA ASP A 104 -6.88 -15.13 23.59
C ASP A 104 -7.90 -14.88 24.72
N GLY A 105 -9.05 -14.27 24.35
CA GLY A 105 -10.13 -13.90 25.26
C GLY A 105 -9.90 -12.64 26.09
N GLN A 106 -8.75 -11.99 26.00
CA GLN A 106 -8.43 -10.76 26.73
C GLN A 106 -8.60 -9.52 25.85
N LEU A 107 -9.29 -8.50 26.38
CA LEU A 107 -9.47 -7.22 25.68
C LEU A 107 -8.12 -6.57 25.38
N LEU A 108 -7.84 -6.32 24.11
CA LEU A 108 -6.71 -5.49 23.67
C LEU A 108 -7.06 -4.00 23.63
N GLY A 109 -8.31 -3.69 23.28
CA GLY A 109 -8.83 -2.33 23.30
C GLY A 109 -9.74 -2.00 22.13
N ASN A 110 -10.09 -0.72 22.05
CA ASN A 110 -11.04 -0.18 21.08
C ASN A 110 -10.38 0.18 19.74
N SER A 111 -11.06 -0.11 18.63
CA SER A 111 -10.54 0.10 17.27
C SER A 111 -10.36 1.56 16.87
N LYS A 112 -11.21 2.48 17.35
CA LYS A 112 -11.04 3.93 17.13
C LYS A 112 -9.75 4.41 17.81
N ASN A 113 -9.57 4.10 19.09
CA ASN A 113 -8.36 4.47 19.83
C ASN A 113 -7.09 3.89 19.20
N ASN A 114 -7.15 2.63 18.79
CA ASN A 114 -6.06 1.99 18.06
C ASN A 114 -5.74 2.74 16.75
N SER A 115 -6.77 3.08 15.97
CA SER A 115 -6.61 3.79 14.69
C SER A 115 -6.04 5.19 14.89
N MET A 116 -6.53 5.98 15.85
CA MET A 116 -6.00 7.32 16.15
C MET A 116 -4.51 7.33 16.52
N GLN A 117 -4.02 6.26 17.13
CA GLN A 117 -2.63 6.13 17.55
C GLN A 117 -1.72 5.53 16.47
N ASN A 118 -2.25 4.66 15.61
CA ASN A 118 -1.44 3.80 14.75
C ASN A 118 -1.68 3.99 13.25
N SER A 119 -2.76 4.66 12.86
CA SER A 119 -3.13 4.93 11.48
C SER A 119 -2.82 6.38 11.08
N VAL A 120 -2.34 6.57 9.85
CA VAL A 120 -2.06 7.90 9.28
C VAL A 120 -3.33 8.71 9.03
N VAL A 121 -4.50 8.08 8.97
CA VAL A 121 -5.81 8.76 8.81
C VAL A 121 -6.57 8.94 10.12
N GLY A 122 -6.18 8.24 11.19
CA GLY A 122 -6.98 8.18 12.42
C GLY A 122 -7.28 9.56 13.03
N ARG A 123 -6.34 10.51 12.94
CA ARG A 123 -6.49 11.89 13.46
C ARG A 123 -7.27 12.82 12.53
N TYR A 124 -7.28 12.53 11.23
CA TYR A 124 -8.03 13.30 10.25
C TYR A 124 -9.54 13.12 10.43
N PHE A 125 -9.93 11.93 10.90
CA PHE A 125 -11.32 11.55 11.09
C PHE A 125 -12.06 12.39 12.15
N ASP A 126 -11.43 12.65 13.30
CA ASP A 126 -12.04 13.53 14.33
C ASP A 126 -12.20 14.98 13.86
N THR A 127 -11.39 15.41 12.89
CA THR A 127 -11.50 16.74 12.28
C THR A 127 -12.63 16.75 11.25
N PHE A 128 -12.70 15.73 10.38
CA PHE A 128 -13.75 15.58 9.39
C PHE A 128 -15.16 15.53 10.00
N LEU A 129 -15.37 14.71 11.04
CA LEU A 129 -16.68 14.59 11.69
C LEU A 129 -17.16 15.87 12.40
N LYS A 130 -16.26 16.79 12.74
CA LYS A 130 -16.65 18.07 13.36
C LYS A 130 -17.25 19.05 12.36
N GLU A 131 -16.95 18.90 11.07
CA GLU A 131 -17.35 19.90 10.07
C GLU A 131 -18.82 19.76 9.69
N GLU A 132 -19.33 18.56 9.37
CA GLU A 132 -20.74 18.33 8.99
C GLU A 132 -21.27 16.94 9.42
N PRO A 133 -21.56 16.73 10.72
CA PRO A 133 -21.90 15.40 11.25
C PRO A 133 -23.24 14.84 10.75
N GLU A 134 -24.16 15.69 10.27
CA GLU A 134 -25.50 15.29 9.83
C GLU A 134 -25.54 14.83 8.36
N PHE A 135 -24.50 15.13 7.57
CA PHE A 135 -24.49 14.87 6.12
C PHE A 135 -23.77 13.56 5.76
N TYR A 136 -22.89 13.08 6.63
CA TYR A 136 -22.06 11.90 6.34
C TYR A 136 -22.58 10.64 7.05
N PRO A 137 -22.57 9.48 6.37
CA PRO A 137 -22.88 8.22 7.03
C PRO A 137 -21.90 7.98 8.19
N LYS A 138 -22.37 7.31 9.24
CA LYS A 138 -21.57 6.92 10.39
C LYS A 138 -20.41 6.03 9.91
N ILE A 139 -19.19 6.55 10.00
CA ILE A 139 -17.99 5.78 9.67
C ILE A 139 -17.43 5.14 10.94
N LEU A 140 -17.23 3.83 10.89
CA LEU A 140 -16.65 3.04 11.97
C LEU A 140 -15.24 2.59 11.60
N PHE A 141 -14.39 2.42 12.62
CA PHE A 141 -13.02 1.94 12.43
C PHE A 141 -12.98 0.42 12.43
N ASN A 142 -12.98 -0.18 11.25
CA ASN A 142 -12.97 -1.63 11.04
C ASN A 142 -11.55 -2.22 10.94
N THR A 143 -10.56 -1.58 11.57
CA THR A 143 -9.16 -2.01 11.50
C THR A 143 -8.48 -1.94 12.85
N PHE A 144 -7.47 -2.79 13.07
CA PHE A 144 -6.73 -2.82 14.33
C PHE A 144 -5.28 -3.31 14.15
N TRP A 145 -4.31 -2.53 14.63
CA TRP A 145 -2.92 -3.00 14.79
C TRP A 145 -2.76 -3.70 16.13
N VAL A 146 -2.55 -5.01 16.10
CA VAL A 146 -2.08 -5.78 17.25
C VAL A 146 -0.56 -5.69 17.31
N LYS A 147 0.00 -5.26 18.45
CA LYS A 147 1.45 -5.10 18.67
C LYS A 147 1.92 -5.94 19.86
N GLY A 148 3.24 -6.07 20.02
CA GLY A 148 3.83 -6.76 21.17
C GLY A 148 3.68 -8.30 21.10
N LEU A 149 3.54 -8.84 19.90
CA LEU A 149 3.49 -10.28 19.68
C LEU A 149 4.91 -10.90 19.71
N LYS A 150 4.97 -12.21 19.88
CA LYS A 150 6.21 -12.99 19.82
C LYS A 150 6.32 -13.70 18.47
N PRO A 151 7.53 -13.88 17.90
CA PRO A 151 7.72 -14.65 16.67
C PRO A 151 7.25 -16.09 16.81
N LYS A 152 6.85 -16.72 15.68
CA LYS A 152 6.45 -18.15 15.62
C LYS A 152 5.44 -18.54 16.70
N THR A 153 4.53 -17.64 17.05
CA THR A 153 3.56 -17.84 18.13
C THR A 153 2.15 -17.76 17.57
N LYS A 154 1.31 -18.72 17.98
CA LYS A 154 -0.11 -18.78 17.64
C LYS A 154 -0.91 -17.89 18.59
N TYR A 155 -1.83 -17.10 18.04
CA TYR A 155 -2.77 -16.26 18.75
C TYR A 155 -4.17 -16.45 18.17
N THR A 156 -5.20 -16.30 19.01
CA THR A 156 -6.59 -16.25 18.59
C THR A 156 -7.13 -14.84 18.78
N PHE A 157 -7.77 -14.28 17.76
CA PHE A 157 -8.41 -12.97 17.80
C PHE A 157 -9.90 -13.07 17.59
N THR A 158 -10.67 -12.28 18.33
CA THR A 158 -12.10 -12.05 18.09
C THR A 158 -12.37 -10.55 18.12
N VAL A 159 -13.46 -10.14 17.47
CA VAL A 159 -13.93 -8.76 17.43
C VAL A 159 -15.37 -8.74 17.89
N ARG A 160 -15.71 -7.75 18.71
CA ARG A 160 -17.08 -7.48 19.15
C ARG A 160 -17.49 -6.09 18.75
N SER A 161 -18.74 -5.94 18.32
CA SER A 161 -19.36 -4.63 18.17
C SER A 161 -19.59 -4.01 19.53
N VAL A 162 -19.41 -2.70 19.63
CA VAL A 162 -19.81 -1.90 20.80
C VAL A 162 -21.08 -1.16 20.41
N LEU A 163 -22.15 -1.34 21.18
CA LEU A 163 -23.47 -0.77 20.92
C LEU A 163 -23.63 0.61 21.58
N SER A 164 -24.63 1.37 21.15
CA SER A 164 -24.94 2.71 21.63
C SER A 164 -25.26 2.76 23.14
N ASN A 165 -25.76 1.67 23.70
CA ASN A 165 -26.00 1.48 25.14
C ASN A 165 -24.74 1.10 25.94
N GLY A 166 -23.59 0.90 25.27
CA GLY A 166 -22.32 0.50 25.87
C GLY A 166 -22.10 -1.01 26.00
N GLU A 167 -23.07 -1.84 25.65
CA GLU A 167 -22.94 -3.30 25.64
C GLU A 167 -22.13 -3.78 24.42
N GLU A 168 -21.64 -5.01 24.49
CA GLU A 168 -20.94 -5.67 23.39
C GLU A 168 -21.78 -6.77 22.75
N SER A 169 -21.60 -6.98 21.45
CA SER A 169 -22.08 -8.19 20.79
C SER A 169 -21.35 -9.45 21.29
N GLU A 170 -21.86 -10.61 20.89
CA GLU A 170 -21.07 -11.85 20.92
C GLU A 170 -19.78 -11.73 20.11
N ASP A 171 -18.84 -12.65 20.36
CA ASP A 171 -17.59 -12.77 19.61
C ASP A 171 -17.84 -13.09 18.13
N SER A 172 -17.11 -12.42 17.24
CA SER A 172 -16.94 -12.87 15.85
C SER A 172 -16.43 -14.31 15.79
N LYS A 173 -16.51 -14.94 14.61
CA LYS A 173 -15.77 -16.18 14.34
C LYS A 173 -14.30 -15.99 14.75
N PRO A 174 -13.70 -16.88 15.56
CA PRO A 174 -12.31 -16.73 15.98
C PRO A 174 -11.34 -16.81 14.81
N LEU A 175 -10.44 -15.85 14.74
CA LEU A 175 -9.35 -15.79 13.77
C LEU A 175 -8.05 -16.29 14.43
N VAL A 176 -7.52 -17.41 13.95
CA VAL A 176 -6.26 -17.97 14.46
C VAL A 176 -5.10 -17.54 13.56
N VAL A 177 -4.14 -16.81 14.13
CA VAL A 177 -2.96 -16.31 13.39
C VAL A 177 -1.69 -16.85 14.04
N THR A 178 -0.76 -17.36 13.21
CA THR A 178 0.60 -17.66 13.67
C THR A 178 1.55 -16.60 13.13
N THR A 179 2.25 -15.89 14.01
CA THR A 179 3.26 -14.90 13.61
C THR A 179 4.45 -15.58 12.93
N PRO A 180 5.13 -14.90 12.01
CA PRO A 180 6.27 -15.45 11.29
C PRO A 180 7.50 -15.53 12.19
N THR A 181 8.54 -16.20 11.69
CA THR A 181 9.87 -16.17 12.31
C THR A 181 10.49 -14.79 12.19
N ASN A 182 11.49 -14.49 13.01
CA ASN A 182 12.37 -13.35 12.76
C ASN A 182 13.01 -13.42 11.36
N TYR A 183 13.45 -12.27 10.88
CA TYR A 183 14.14 -12.19 9.60
C TYR A 183 15.43 -13.01 9.61
N LYS A 184 15.64 -13.88 8.61
CA LYS A 184 16.87 -14.67 8.51
C LYS A 184 18.06 -13.78 8.13
N LYS A 185 17.86 -12.86 7.19
CA LYS A 185 18.87 -11.89 6.75
C LYS A 185 18.29 -10.49 6.83
N ILE A 186 19.03 -9.57 7.45
CA ILE A 186 18.76 -8.13 7.39
C ILE A 186 20.01 -7.46 6.83
N VAL A 187 19.89 -6.87 5.65
CA VAL A 187 20.97 -6.15 4.99
C VAL A 187 20.67 -4.65 5.08
N ASP A 188 21.43 -3.96 5.92
CA ASP A 188 21.41 -2.50 5.98
C ASP A 188 22.29 -1.96 4.84
N ILE A 189 21.69 -1.16 3.95
CA ILE A 189 22.38 -0.70 2.73
C ILE A 189 23.62 0.16 3.06
N SER A 190 23.65 0.83 4.22
CA SER A 190 24.80 1.64 4.66
C SER A 190 26.02 0.79 5.00
N LYS A 191 25.83 -0.50 5.28
CA LYS A 191 26.90 -1.47 5.56
C LYS A 191 27.45 -2.12 4.30
N VAL A 192 26.83 -1.88 3.15
CA VAL A 192 27.21 -2.45 1.84
C VAL A 192 27.49 -1.37 0.81
N GLY A 193 27.92 -0.19 1.27
CA GLY A 193 28.48 0.87 0.42
C GLY A 193 27.50 1.95 -0.02
N ALA A 194 26.23 1.91 0.41
CA ALA A 194 25.31 3.01 0.16
C ALA A 194 25.59 4.20 1.10
N VAL A 195 25.59 5.42 0.55
CA VAL A 195 25.86 6.67 1.27
C VAL A 195 24.61 7.55 1.27
N GLY A 196 24.17 7.92 2.48
CA GLY A 196 22.92 8.65 2.73
C GLY A 196 23.05 10.18 2.67
N ASP A 197 23.84 10.72 1.76
CA ASP A 197 24.17 12.15 1.65
C ASP A 197 23.29 12.94 0.66
N GLY A 198 22.38 12.26 -0.04
CA GLY A 198 21.51 12.80 -1.08
C GLY A 198 22.19 13.13 -2.41
N LYS A 199 23.46 12.75 -2.58
CA LYS A 199 24.29 13.11 -3.74
C LYS A 199 24.96 11.89 -4.38
N THR A 200 25.45 10.95 -3.57
CA THR A 200 26.11 9.74 -4.03
C THR A 200 25.09 8.83 -4.71
N MET A 201 25.39 8.36 -5.93
CA MET A 201 24.51 7.44 -6.65
C MET A 201 24.59 6.03 -6.05
N ASN A 202 23.49 5.57 -5.46
CA ASN A 202 23.43 4.32 -4.70
C ASN A 202 22.85 3.14 -5.48
N THR A 203 22.44 3.34 -6.74
CA THR A 203 21.73 2.32 -7.55
C THR A 203 22.41 0.97 -7.51
N LYS A 204 23.73 0.94 -7.77
CA LYS A 204 24.50 -0.29 -7.78
C LYS A 204 24.56 -0.95 -6.41
N ALA A 205 24.90 -0.22 -5.36
CA ALA A 205 25.02 -0.75 -4.01
C ALA A 205 23.69 -1.33 -3.51
N ILE A 206 22.58 -0.63 -3.76
CA ILE A 206 21.24 -1.09 -3.37
C ILE A 206 20.81 -2.29 -4.20
N GLN A 207 21.01 -2.28 -5.52
CA GLN A 207 20.62 -3.39 -6.39
C GLN A 207 21.44 -4.66 -6.10
N ASP A 208 22.74 -4.54 -5.86
CA ASP A 208 23.59 -5.65 -5.45
C ASP A 208 23.12 -6.24 -4.11
N ALA A 209 22.76 -5.38 -3.14
CA ALA A 209 22.19 -5.81 -1.87
C ALA A 209 20.89 -6.60 -2.06
N ILE A 210 19.98 -6.10 -2.91
CA ILE A 210 18.71 -6.78 -3.23
C ILE A 210 18.98 -8.16 -3.82
N ASN A 211 19.82 -8.23 -4.85
CA ASN A 211 20.13 -9.47 -5.56
C ASN A 211 20.74 -10.52 -4.63
N ASN A 212 21.74 -10.13 -3.83
CA ASN A 212 22.44 -11.02 -2.92
C ASN A 212 21.56 -11.51 -1.77
N CYS A 213 20.74 -10.62 -1.21
CA CYS A 213 19.87 -10.96 -0.08
C CYS A 213 18.75 -11.90 -0.50
N ALA A 214 18.11 -11.64 -1.65
CA ALA A 214 16.99 -12.43 -2.16
C ALA A 214 17.40 -13.82 -2.67
N THR A 215 18.69 -14.04 -2.95
CA THR A 215 19.20 -15.35 -3.39
C THR A 215 18.85 -16.46 -2.38
N GLY A 216 18.07 -17.45 -2.87
CA GLY A 216 17.58 -18.59 -2.08
C GLY A 216 16.44 -18.28 -1.12
N SER A 217 15.81 -17.11 -1.21
CA SER A 217 14.69 -16.74 -0.32
C SER A 217 13.40 -17.46 -0.72
N LEU A 218 12.74 -18.08 0.26
CA LEU A 218 11.49 -18.84 0.09
C LEU A 218 10.31 -18.18 0.81
N SER A 219 10.57 -17.16 1.62
CA SER A 219 9.59 -16.44 2.43
C SER A 219 9.88 -14.93 2.42
N PRO A 220 8.87 -14.05 2.53
CA PRO A 220 9.07 -12.60 2.66
C PRO A 220 9.90 -12.19 3.90
N TYR A 221 10.14 -13.13 4.82
CA TYR A 221 10.96 -12.96 6.03
C TYR A 221 12.38 -13.54 5.89
N ASP A 222 12.75 -14.11 4.74
CA ASP A 222 14.11 -14.63 4.55
C ASP A 222 15.12 -13.52 4.25
N CYS A 223 14.67 -12.47 3.56
CA CYS A 223 15.47 -11.32 3.20
C CYS A 223 14.77 -10.00 3.54
N LYS A 224 15.42 -9.16 4.35
CA LYS A 224 15.07 -7.74 4.51
C LYS A 224 16.20 -6.85 4.02
N ILE A 225 15.90 -5.98 3.07
CA ILE A 225 16.72 -4.82 2.73
C ILE A 225 16.26 -3.64 3.58
N ARG A 226 17.13 -3.09 4.40
CA ARG A 226 16.85 -1.94 5.27
C ARG A 226 17.53 -0.70 4.72
N ILE A 227 16.73 0.32 4.42
CA ILE A 227 17.18 1.68 4.13
C ILE A 227 17.16 2.46 5.46
N PRO A 228 18.32 2.77 6.05
CA PRO A 228 18.38 3.45 7.34
C PRO A 228 18.13 4.96 7.17
N ARG A 229 18.22 5.72 8.27
CA ARG A 229 18.19 7.18 8.24
C ARG A 229 19.24 7.75 7.28
N GLY A 230 18.85 8.72 6.46
CA GLY A 230 19.69 9.34 5.44
C GLY A 230 18.94 9.51 4.12
N THR A 231 19.50 10.27 3.20
CA THR A 231 18.94 10.46 1.86
C THR A 231 19.77 9.69 0.85
N PHE A 232 19.19 8.68 0.21
CA PHE A 232 19.89 7.79 -0.71
C PHE A 232 19.42 8.09 -2.14
N LEU A 233 20.24 8.82 -2.91
CA LEU A 233 19.99 9.06 -4.32
C LEU A 233 20.16 7.75 -5.09
N THR A 234 19.17 7.39 -5.90
CA THR A 234 19.19 6.15 -6.69
C THR A 234 18.45 6.32 -8.02
N GLY A 235 18.89 5.59 -9.03
CA GLY A 235 18.11 5.27 -10.21
C GLY A 235 17.10 4.16 -9.94
N SER A 236 16.63 3.58 -11.04
CA SER A 236 15.72 2.44 -11.08
C SER A 236 16.26 1.22 -10.31
N LEU A 237 15.42 0.67 -9.43
CA LEU A 237 15.68 -0.56 -8.68
C LEU A 237 14.66 -1.63 -9.05
N THR A 238 15.08 -2.89 -9.10
CA THR A 238 14.21 -4.05 -9.37
C THR A 238 14.21 -4.98 -8.15
N LEU A 239 13.04 -5.15 -7.54
CA LEU A 239 12.83 -6.06 -6.42
C LEU A 239 12.70 -7.52 -6.90
N LYS A 240 12.76 -8.46 -5.96
CA LYS A 240 12.71 -9.91 -6.18
C LYS A 240 11.62 -10.55 -5.33
N SER A 241 11.25 -11.79 -5.63
CA SER A 241 10.33 -12.58 -4.79
C SER A 241 10.88 -12.79 -3.38
N ASN A 242 9.98 -13.04 -2.43
CA ASN A 242 10.30 -13.48 -1.08
C ASN A 242 11.25 -12.52 -0.34
N MET A 243 10.94 -11.22 -0.39
CA MET A 243 11.74 -10.22 0.31
C MET A 243 10.89 -9.10 0.91
N THR A 244 11.50 -8.38 1.83
CA THR A 244 11.00 -7.11 2.37
C THR A 244 11.98 -5.98 2.06
N LEU A 245 11.50 -4.90 1.45
CA LEU A 245 12.17 -3.59 1.47
C LEU A 245 11.61 -2.77 2.63
N GLU A 246 12.46 -2.34 3.56
CA GLU A 246 12.07 -1.52 4.72
C GLU A 246 12.72 -0.14 4.65
N LEU A 247 11.91 0.91 4.74
CA LEU A 247 12.37 2.27 4.95
C LEU A 247 12.27 2.66 6.43
N ALA A 248 13.42 2.90 7.06
CA ALA A 248 13.48 3.30 8.45
C ALA A 248 12.99 4.74 8.66
N SER A 249 12.66 5.10 9.91
CA SER A 249 12.39 6.50 10.27
C SER A 249 13.56 7.42 9.87
N GLY A 250 13.24 8.48 9.12
CA GLY A 250 14.23 9.42 8.59
C GLY A 250 15.01 8.93 7.36
N ALA A 251 14.64 7.78 6.79
CA ALA A 251 15.13 7.34 5.48
C ALA A 251 14.40 8.09 4.36
N VAL A 252 15.14 8.54 3.35
CA VAL A 252 14.60 9.06 2.10
C VAL A 252 15.26 8.32 0.95
N LEU A 253 14.47 7.54 0.20
CA LEU A 253 14.90 7.00 -1.08
C LEU A 253 14.56 8.03 -2.15
N LEU A 254 15.59 8.70 -2.69
CA LEU A 254 15.45 9.82 -3.60
C LEU A 254 15.75 9.40 -5.04
N GLY A 255 14.81 9.63 -5.94
CA GLY A 255 14.98 9.38 -7.36
C GLY A 255 16.04 10.28 -8.00
N SER A 256 16.90 9.70 -8.82
CA SER A 256 17.80 10.43 -9.69
C SER A 256 17.03 11.40 -10.58
N PRO A 257 17.52 12.64 -10.80
CA PRO A 257 16.96 13.55 -11.78
C PRO A 257 17.43 13.28 -13.21
N ASN A 258 18.26 12.25 -13.45
CA ASN A 258 18.81 11.91 -14.76
C ASN A 258 17.98 10.80 -15.42
N SER A 259 17.51 11.04 -16.65
CA SER A 259 16.71 10.07 -17.42
C SER A 259 17.46 8.77 -17.69
N ASN A 260 18.79 8.79 -17.80
CA ASN A 260 19.59 7.61 -18.10
C ASN A 260 19.60 6.58 -16.95
N ASP A 261 19.23 6.99 -15.74
CA ASP A 261 19.12 6.12 -14.58
C ASP A 261 17.79 5.33 -14.54
N TYR A 262 16.92 5.54 -15.55
CA TYR A 262 15.63 4.87 -15.74
C TYR A 262 15.57 4.26 -17.13
N PRO A 263 16.23 3.11 -17.35
CA PRO A 263 16.28 2.47 -18.66
C PRO A 263 14.86 2.13 -19.15
N MET A 264 14.69 2.18 -20.48
CA MET A 264 13.46 1.74 -21.15
C MET A 264 13.20 0.25 -20.90
N ILE A 265 11.94 -0.10 -20.69
CA ILE A 265 11.43 -1.47 -20.65
C ILE A 265 10.93 -1.78 -22.07
N PRO A 266 11.65 -2.56 -22.89
CA PRO A 266 11.34 -2.68 -24.31
C PRO A 266 9.93 -3.23 -24.57
N ARG A 267 9.49 -4.21 -23.78
CA ARG A 267 8.17 -4.86 -23.92
C ARG A 267 6.99 -3.94 -23.62
N LEU A 268 7.20 -2.92 -22.78
CA LEU A 268 6.16 -1.97 -22.37
C LEU A 268 6.30 -0.61 -23.07
N ASN A 269 7.39 -0.42 -23.81
CA ASN A 269 7.73 0.84 -24.47
C ASN A 269 7.62 2.07 -23.55
N MET A 270 8.09 1.95 -22.31
CA MET A 270 8.10 3.02 -21.30
C MET A 270 9.37 2.93 -20.44
N PRO A 271 9.83 4.04 -19.81
CA PRO A 271 10.94 3.97 -18.87
C PRO A 271 10.58 3.15 -17.63
N SER A 272 11.58 2.54 -17.01
CA SER A 272 11.41 1.93 -15.69
C SER A 272 11.06 2.97 -14.62
N ALA A 273 10.38 2.50 -13.58
CA ALA A 273 10.04 3.28 -12.40
C ALA A 273 11.25 3.43 -11.45
N LEU A 274 11.08 4.18 -10.35
CA LEU A 274 12.08 4.19 -9.28
C LEU A 274 12.23 2.82 -8.62
N ILE A 275 11.09 2.16 -8.36
CA ILE A 275 11.05 0.78 -7.88
C ILE A 275 10.18 -0.04 -8.81
N ASN A 276 10.70 -1.20 -9.19
CA ASN A 276 10.14 -2.05 -10.20
C ASN A 276 10.00 -3.48 -9.71
N VAL A 277 8.98 -4.15 -10.20
CA VAL A 277 8.95 -5.59 -10.35
C VAL A 277 8.56 -5.84 -11.80
N ILE A 278 9.58 -6.13 -12.60
CA ILE A 278 9.46 -6.38 -14.04
C ILE A 278 10.20 -7.69 -14.29
N ASP A 279 9.70 -8.77 -13.72
CA ASP A 279 10.15 -10.11 -14.06
C ASP A 279 9.07 -10.78 -14.91
N PRO A 280 9.37 -11.25 -16.14
CA PRO A 280 8.41 -11.99 -16.95
C PRO A 280 7.99 -13.34 -16.34
N LEU A 281 8.62 -13.76 -15.23
CA LEU A 281 8.36 -15.00 -14.52
C LEU A 281 7.83 -14.68 -13.11
N HIS A 282 6.55 -14.36 -13.01
CA HIS A 282 5.74 -14.33 -11.79
C HIS A 282 6.48 -14.08 -10.45
N SER A 283 6.44 -12.85 -9.94
CA SER A 283 6.99 -12.54 -8.62
C SER A 283 6.01 -12.91 -7.51
N GLN A 284 6.51 -13.22 -6.32
CA GLN A 284 5.65 -13.55 -5.19
C GLN A 284 6.18 -13.08 -3.83
N ASN A 285 5.24 -12.89 -2.92
CA ASN A 285 5.49 -12.59 -1.51
C ASN A 285 6.43 -11.40 -1.32
N LEU A 286 6.00 -10.24 -1.78
CA LEU A 286 6.79 -9.01 -1.71
C LEU A 286 6.21 -8.05 -0.67
N ARG A 287 7.09 -7.46 0.13
CA ARG A 287 6.73 -6.42 1.11
C ARG A 287 7.55 -5.15 0.87
N ILE A 288 6.88 -4.00 0.78
CA ILE A 288 7.49 -2.65 0.87
C ILE A 288 6.93 -2.00 2.14
N VAL A 289 7.73 -1.92 3.19
CA VAL A 289 7.27 -1.46 4.50
C VAL A 289 8.06 -0.26 4.99
N SER A 290 7.50 0.43 5.99
CA SER A 290 8.13 1.59 6.60
C SER A 290 7.98 1.61 8.12
N SER A 291 8.92 2.29 8.78
CA SER A 291 8.79 2.78 10.15
C SER A 291 8.84 4.31 10.24
N GLY A 292 8.57 4.99 9.12
CA GLY A 292 8.53 6.45 8.97
C GLY A 292 9.47 7.01 7.90
N GLY A 293 9.84 6.21 6.91
CA GLY A 293 10.62 6.62 5.75
C GLY A 293 9.80 7.06 4.54
N ILE A 294 10.49 7.69 3.58
CA ILE A 294 9.93 8.38 2.42
C ILE A 294 10.51 7.79 1.13
N ILE A 295 9.66 7.56 0.13
CA ILE A 295 10.04 7.38 -1.27
C ILE A 295 9.70 8.68 -2.01
N ASP A 296 10.73 9.34 -2.52
CA ASP A 296 10.62 10.60 -3.25
C ASP A 296 11.16 10.39 -4.66
N ASN A 297 10.31 10.42 -5.69
CA ASN A 297 10.75 10.14 -7.07
C ASN A 297 11.32 11.37 -7.79
N ASN A 298 11.41 12.52 -7.10
CA ASN A 298 12.09 13.70 -7.61
C ASN A 298 11.54 14.20 -8.95
N GLY A 299 10.21 14.06 -9.14
CA GLY A 299 9.54 14.39 -10.40
C GLY A 299 9.53 15.87 -10.74
N TRP A 300 9.23 16.70 -9.73
CA TRP A 300 8.84 18.10 -9.90
C TRP A 300 9.48 19.01 -8.87
N LYS A 301 9.60 20.29 -9.24
CA LYS A 301 10.02 21.34 -8.31
C LYS A 301 8.99 21.53 -7.21
N ARG A 302 9.49 21.88 -6.02
CA ARG A 302 8.66 22.34 -4.91
C ARG A 302 8.16 23.75 -5.17
N ASP A 303 6.92 24.01 -4.78
CA ASP A 303 6.33 25.34 -4.79
C ASP A 303 6.35 25.91 -3.36
N THR A 304 5.56 25.30 -2.47
CA THR A 304 5.42 25.73 -1.08
C THR A 304 5.21 24.55 -0.13
N THR A 305 5.13 24.82 1.16
CA THR A 305 4.60 23.88 2.16
C THR A 305 3.28 24.46 2.66
N ILE A 306 2.21 23.68 2.55
CA ILE A 306 0.91 24.02 3.14
C ILE A 306 0.77 23.33 4.49
N ILE A 307 -0.05 23.89 5.37
CA ILE A 307 -0.44 23.25 6.62
C ILE A 307 -1.81 22.62 6.40
N ASP A 308 -1.96 21.33 6.71
CA ASP A 308 -3.24 20.64 6.63
C ASP A 308 -4.15 20.97 7.81
N GLU A 309 -5.40 20.52 7.73
CA GLU A 309 -6.45 20.74 8.72
C GLU A 309 -6.18 20.14 10.10
N ILE A 310 -5.17 19.27 10.25
CA ILE A 310 -4.71 18.79 11.56
C ILE A 310 -3.35 19.36 11.97
N GLY A 311 -2.84 20.35 11.23
CA GLY A 311 -1.63 21.10 11.55
C GLY A 311 -0.32 20.49 11.03
N ASN A 312 -0.37 19.45 10.20
CA ASN A 312 0.85 18.86 9.64
C ASN A 312 1.32 19.61 8.39
N PRO A 313 2.65 19.70 8.15
CA PRO A 313 3.18 20.21 6.91
C PRO A 313 2.94 19.21 5.77
N LEU A 314 2.28 19.66 4.72
CA LEU A 314 2.12 18.95 3.45
C LEU A 314 2.88 19.68 2.35
N PRO A 315 3.59 18.93 1.50
CA PRO A 315 4.53 19.60 0.62
C PRO A 315 3.87 19.75 -0.77
N HIS A 316 3.81 20.97 -1.28
CA HIS A 316 3.16 21.32 -2.56
C HIS A 316 4.16 21.28 -3.70
N TYR A 317 3.76 20.74 -4.85
CA TYR A 317 4.58 20.73 -6.07
C TYR A 317 4.03 21.70 -7.10
N VAL A 318 4.93 22.22 -7.92
CA VAL A 318 4.54 23.05 -9.05
C VAL A 318 3.76 22.19 -10.06
N LYS A 319 2.56 22.64 -10.44
CA LYS A 319 1.74 21.98 -11.45
C LYS A 319 2.48 21.82 -12.78
N GLY A 320 2.46 20.61 -13.31
CA GLY A 320 3.10 20.22 -14.56
C GLY A 320 2.16 20.12 -15.75
N SER A 321 2.65 20.40 -16.95
CA SER A 321 1.96 20.07 -18.21
C SER A 321 2.97 19.79 -19.32
N ALA A 322 2.49 19.29 -20.47
CA ALA A 322 3.32 19.13 -21.65
C ALA A 322 4.02 20.46 -22.07
N GLN A 323 3.42 21.61 -21.75
CA GLN A 323 3.98 22.93 -22.05
C GLN A 323 5.01 23.40 -21.01
N THR A 324 4.82 23.06 -19.73
CA THR A 324 5.63 23.58 -18.61
C THR A 324 6.65 22.58 -18.06
N VAL A 325 6.67 21.34 -18.55
CA VAL A 325 7.52 20.26 -18.00
C VAL A 325 9.01 20.61 -17.98
N LYS A 326 9.52 21.35 -18.96
CA LYS A 326 10.93 21.75 -19.02
C LYS A 326 11.28 22.80 -17.95
N GLN A 327 10.32 23.63 -17.57
CA GLN A 327 10.50 24.68 -16.57
C GLN A 327 10.24 24.16 -15.16
N ASN A 328 9.20 23.34 -14.98
CA ASN A 328 8.68 22.95 -13.67
C ASN A 328 9.16 21.57 -13.22
N GLY A 329 9.53 20.70 -14.16
CA GLY A 329 10.00 19.34 -13.86
C GLY A 329 11.42 19.31 -13.32
N VAL A 330 11.73 18.20 -12.65
CA VAL A 330 13.09 17.78 -12.28
C VAL A 330 13.39 16.50 -13.08
N LEU A 331 13.03 15.32 -12.59
CA LEU A 331 13.09 14.08 -13.38
C LEU A 331 12.14 14.14 -14.59
N ALA A 332 10.94 14.71 -14.43
CA ALA A 332 10.01 14.86 -15.54
C ALA A 332 10.62 15.70 -16.69
N ALA A 333 11.41 16.72 -16.36
CA ALA A 333 12.06 17.59 -17.35
C ALA A 333 13.15 16.86 -18.14
N SER A 334 13.93 16.00 -17.48
CA SER A 334 15.00 15.22 -18.13
C SER A 334 14.44 14.15 -19.05
N GLN A 335 13.26 13.60 -18.72
CA GLN A 335 12.66 12.47 -19.43
C GLN A 335 11.85 12.86 -20.67
N VAL A 336 11.14 13.99 -20.63
CA VAL A 336 10.26 14.38 -21.74
C VAL A 336 11.08 15.07 -22.83
N THR A 337 11.36 14.38 -23.94
CA THR A 337 12.13 14.95 -25.07
C THR A 337 11.30 15.87 -25.96
N SER A 338 9.99 15.61 -26.08
CA SER A 338 9.03 16.41 -26.85
C SER A 338 7.63 16.40 -26.22
N LYS A 339 6.78 17.38 -26.55
CA LYS A 339 5.47 17.57 -25.89
C LYS A 339 4.53 16.35 -26.03
N ASP A 340 4.57 15.68 -27.18
CA ASP A 340 3.79 14.46 -27.47
C ASP A 340 4.20 13.26 -26.61
N LYS A 341 5.42 13.27 -26.07
CA LYS A 341 5.94 12.22 -25.17
C LYS A 341 5.63 12.45 -23.70
N TYR A 342 4.98 13.58 -23.35
CA TYR A 342 4.71 13.94 -21.96
C TYR A 342 3.94 12.85 -21.19
N GLY A 343 2.99 12.19 -21.83
CA GLY A 343 2.17 11.14 -21.23
C GLY A 343 2.83 9.76 -21.14
N SER A 344 3.93 9.51 -21.85
CA SER A 344 4.53 8.17 -21.98
C SER A 344 6.00 8.06 -21.58
N ALA A 345 6.74 9.18 -21.61
CA ALA A 345 8.17 9.19 -21.33
C ALA A 345 8.53 9.41 -19.85
N ARG A 346 7.57 9.75 -18.98
CA ARG A 346 7.84 9.97 -17.55
C ARG A 346 7.82 8.66 -16.78
N SER A 347 8.78 8.47 -15.88
CA SER A 347 8.80 7.31 -14.99
C SER A 347 7.65 7.38 -14.00
N LYS A 348 7.02 6.22 -13.77
CA LYS A 348 6.19 5.99 -12.60
C LYS A 348 7.09 5.90 -11.36
N MET A 349 6.54 6.07 -10.15
CA MET A 349 7.34 5.87 -8.94
C MET A 349 7.47 4.38 -8.58
N LEU A 350 6.35 3.65 -8.53
CA LEU A 350 6.32 2.20 -8.37
C LEU A 350 5.64 1.56 -9.60
N LEU A 351 6.32 0.62 -10.26
CA LEU A 351 5.75 -0.22 -11.32
C LEU A 351 5.85 -1.69 -10.91
N LEU A 352 4.72 -2.27 -10.50
CA LEU A 352 4.67 -3.56 -9.82
C LEU A 352 3.79 -4.51 -10.63
N LEU A 353 4.42 -5.37 -11.44
CA LEU A 353 3.72 -6.23 -12.40
C LEU A 353 3.90 -7.71 -12.05
N GLY A 354 2.86 -8.52 -12.25
CA GLY A 354 2.98 -9.98 -12.19
C GLY A 354 3.21 -10.54 -10.78
N ILE A 355 2.61 -9.95 -9.74
CA ILE A 355 2.89 -10.30 -8.34
C ILE A 355 1.73 -11.08 -7.71
N THR A 356 2.03 -12.24 -7.11
CA THR A 356 1.14 -12.87 -6.11
C THR A 356 1.58 -12.52 -4.70
N ASN A 357 0.68 -11.96 -3.91
CA ASN A 357 0.93 -11.53 -2.53
C ASN A 357 1.87 -10.32 -2.45
N LEU A 358 1.29 -9.13 -2.45
CA LEU A 358 1.97 -7.86 -2.32
C LEU A 358 1.46 -7.12 -1.08
N HIS A 359 2.37 -6.65 -0.24
CA HIS A 359 2.05 -5.72 0.84
C HIS A 359 2.87 -4.45 0.74
N ILE A 360 2.20 -3.29 0.75
CA ILE A 360 2.82 -1.98 0.81
C ILE A 360 2.25 -1.25 2.02
N GLY A 361 3.09 -0.85 2.96
CA GLY A 361 2.57 -0.24 4.18
C GLY A 361 3.54 -0.12 5.35
N GLY A 362 3.04 -0.47 6.54
CA GLY A 362 3.76 -0.36 7.79
C GLY A 362 3.36 0.88 8.58
N THR A 363 4.33 1.55 9.19
CA THR A 363 4.12 2.78 9.96
C THR A 363 4.58 3.96 9.12
N ASN A 364 3.63 4.70 8.56
CA ASN A 364 3.86 5.99 7.91
C ASN A 364 4.83 5.92 6.71
N LEU A 365 4.63 4.97 5.78
CA LEU A 365 5.31 5.02 4.48
C LEU A 365 4.78 6.21 3.69
N THR A 366 5.65 7.14 3.32
CA THR A 366 5.26 8.31 2.52
C THR A 366 5.77 8.18 1.09
N LEU A 367 4.86 8.26 0.12
CA LEU A 367 5.13 8.31 -1.31
C LEU A 367 4.88 9.74 -1.78
N ARG A 368 5.88 10.36 -2.41
CA ARG A 368 5.80 11.78 -2.76
C ARG A 368 6.59 12.13 -4.02
N ASN A 369 6.18 13.19 -4.69
CA ASN A 369 6.88 13.74 -5.86
C ASN A 369 7.09 12.75 -7.03
N PRO A 370 6.07 11.97 -7.43
CA PRO A 370 6.22 11.12 -8.62
C PRO A 370 6.49 11.97 -9.87
N SER A 371 7.30 11.45 -10.80
CA SER A 371 7.41 12.06 -12.13
C SER A 371 6.10 11.87 -12.91
N MET A 372 5.42 10.75 -12.72
CA MET A 372 4.12 10.37 -13.33
C MET A 372 3.20 9.70 -12.28
N ILE A 373 2.60 8.54 -12.59
CA ILE A 373 1.74 7.78 -11.66
C ILE A 373 2.58 7.35 -10.45
N THR A 374 2.00 7.44 -9.25
CA THR A 374 2.70 7.10 -8.01
C THR A 374 2.88 5.59 -7.87
N MET A 375 1.79 4.83 -7.97
CA MET A 375 1.83 3.39 -7.81
C MET A 375 0.98 2.73 -8.89
N ALA A 376 1.62 2.06 -9.84
CA ALA A 376 0.94 1.22 -10.83
C ALA A 376 1.15 -0.25 -10.48
N ILE A 377 0.06 -0.95 -10.19
CA ILE A 377 0.05 -2.39 -9.91
C ILE A 377 -0.75 -3.06 -11.01
N GLY A 378 -0.18 -4.07 -11.67
CA GLY A 378 -0.97 -4.81 -12.64
C GLY A 378 -0.60 -6.26 -12.85
N ASN A 379 -1.51 -7.02 -13.47
CA ASN A 379 -1.41 -8.47 -13.60
C ASN A 379 -1.06 -9.15 -12.27
N SER A 380 -1.68 -8.71 -11.18
CA SER A 380 -1.26 -9.03 -9.82
C SER A 380 -2.46 -9.41 -8.96
N ARG A 381 -2.26 -10.27 -7.96
CA ARG A 381 -3.33 -10.72 -7.06
C ARG A 381 -2.88 -10.71 -5.62
N ASN A 382 -3.85 -10.61 -4.71
CA ASN A 382 -3.63 -10.62 -3.26
C ASN A 382 -2.77 -9.42 -2.84
N ILE A 383 -3.34 -8.23 -2.91
CA ILE A 383 -2.63 -6.96 -2.75
C ILE A 383 -3.17 -6.25 -1.52
N SER A 384 -2.29 -5.81 -0.62
CA SER A 384 -2.65 -4.92 0.47
C SER A 384 -1.82 -3.64 0.44
N VAL A 385 -2.49 -2.49 0.44
CA VAL A 385 -1.88 -1.16 0.59
C VAL A 385 -2.44 -0.55 1.86
N ILE A 386 -1.63 -0.51 2.91
CA ILE A 386 -2.10 -0.23 4.27
C ILE A 386 -1.27 0.87 4.92
N ASN A 387 -1.94 1.89 5.46
CA ASN A 387 -1.31 2.89 6.33
C ASN A 387 -0.18 3.68 5.65
N THR A 388 -0.39 4.06 4.39
CA THR A 388 0.54 4.83 3.56
C THR A 388 0.06 6.27 3.36
N ARG A 389 0.98 7.19 3.07
CA ARG A 389 0.70 8.59 2.74
C ARG A 389 1.10 8.88 1.29
N PHE A 390 0.15 9.29 0.48
CA PHE A 390 0.39 9.82 -0.86
C PHE A 390 0.35 11.34 -0.77
N THR A 391 1.51 11.97 -0.90
CA THR A 391 1.67 13.43 -0.84
C THR A 391 2.14 13.94 -2.20
N THR A 392 1.21 13.99 -3.16
CA THR A 392 1.51 14.18 -4.60
C THR A 392 0.78 15.35 -5.25
N PHE A 393 -0.11 16.05 -4.55
CA PHE A 393 -0.78 17.25 -5.04
C PHE A 393 0.20 18.42 -5.37
N ASP A 394 0.08 19.14 -6.50
CA ASP A 394 -0.86 19.05 -7.63
C ASP A 394 -0.16 18.50 -8.89
N ILE A 395 0.50 17.34 -8.76
CA ILE A 395 1.27 16.75 -9.85
C ILE A 395 0.33 16.14 -10.89
N ASN A 396 0.46 16.63 -12.12
CA ASN A 396 -0.28 16.12 -13.27
C ASN A 396 0.04 14.65 -13.57
N ASN A 397 -1.00 13.81 -13.58
CA ASN A 397 -0.94 12.34 -13.62
C ASN A 397 -0.21 11.73 -12.41
N GLY A 398 -0.14 12.47 -11.30
CA GLY A 398 0.42 12.05 -10.01
C GLY A 398 -0.55 11.22 -9.19
N ASP A 399 -1.33 10.36 -9.87
CA ASP A 399 -2.40 9.56 -9.28
C ASP A 399 -1.84 8.68 -8.16
N GLY A 400 -2.66 8.40 -7.15
CA GLY A 400 -2.27 7.61 -5.98
C GLY A 400 -1.95 6.17 -6.36
N ILE A 401 -2.99 5.40 -6.70
CA ILE A 401 -2.90 3.97 -7.01
C ILE A 401 -3.66 3.70 -8.30
N ASP A 402 -2.97 3.11 -9.27
CA ASP A 402 -3.48 2.64 -10.56
C ASP A 402 -3.45 1.11 -10.57
N LEU A 403 -4.58 0.49 -10.88
CA LEU A 403 -4.79 -0.96 -10.86
C LEU A 403 -5.19 -1.44 -12.26
N GLY A 404 -4.38 -2.30 -12.87
CA GLY A 404 -4.69 -2.92 -14.16
C GLY A 404 -4.65 -4.44 -14.06
N ASP A 405 -5.74 -5.15 -14.35
CA ASP A 405 -5.81 -6.61 -14.23
C ASP A 405 -5.36 -7.12 -12.84
N ALA A 406 -5.87 -6.47 -11.79
CA ALA A 406 -5.58 -6.81 -10.40
C ALA A 406 -6.79 -7.40 -9.67
N SER A 407 -6.56 -8.37 -8.78
CA SER A 407 -7.63 -9.03 -8.01
C SER A 407 -7.29 -9.21 -6.52
N ASN A 408 -8.31 -9.33 -5.67
CA ASN A 408 -8.20 -9.43 -4.21
C ASN A 408 -7.34 -8.29 -3.63
N VAL A 409 -7.82 -7.05 -3.75
CA VAL A 409 -7.10 -5.83 -3.37
C VAL A 409 -7.71 -5.21 -2.11
N GLN A 410 -6.89 -4.93 -1.09
CA GLN A 410 -7.27 -4.20 0.12
C GLN A 410 -6.50 -2.87 0.20
N ILE A 411 -7.22 -1.74 0.19
CA ILE A 411 -6.64 -0.39 0.36
C ILE A 411 -7.23 0.19 1.63
N LEU A 412 -6.47 0.16 2.74
CA LEU A 412 -6.98 0.49 4.06
C LEU A 412 -6.11 1.52 4.77
N SER A 413 -6.73 2.46 5.50
CA SER A 413 -6.01 3.42 6.36
C SER A 413 -5.01 4.34 5.62
N ASN A 414 -5.21 4.63 4.33
CA ASN A 414 -4.27 5.46 3.56
C ASN A 414 -4.68 6.93 3.54
N PHE A 415 -3.70 7.82 3.65
CA PHE A 415 -3.87 9.26 3.47
C PHE A 415 -3.48 9.65 2.06
N MET A 416 -4.31 10.39 1.33
CA MET A 416 -4.02 10.81 -0.04
C MET A 416 -4.34 12.29 -0.25
N THR A 417 -3.37 13.02 -0.80
CA THR A 417 -3.55 14.37 -1.35
C THR A 417 -3.22 14.31 -2.82
N LEU A 418 -4.25 14.32 -3.67
CA LEU A 418 -4.17 14.12 -5.12
C LEU A 418 -4.76 15.32 -5.86
N GLU A 419 -4.37 15.50 -7.11
CA GLU A 419 -5.10 16.38 -8.03
C GLU A 419 -6.52 15.82 -8.24
N MET A 420 -7.56 16.60 -7.97
CA MET A 420 -8.93 16.22 -8.34
C MET A 420 -9.11 16.50 -9.84
N MET A 421 -9.36 15.46 -10.63
CA MET A 421 -10.01 15.64 -11.93
C MET A 421 -11.45 16.06 -11.67
N LEU A 422 -11.72 17.37 -11.70
CA LEU A 422 -13.07 17.92 -11.77
C LEU A 422 -13.54 18.01 -13.21
#